data_AF-A0A969HZ14-F1
#
_entry.id   AF-A0A969HZ14-F1
#
_cell.length_a   1.000
_cell.length_b   1.000
_cell.length_c   1.000
_cell.angle_alpha   90.00
_cell.angle_beta   90.00
_cell.angle_gamma   90.00
#
_symmetry.space_group_name_H-M   'P 1'
#
loop_
_entity.id
_entity.type
_entity.pdbx_description
1 polymer ?
#
loop_
_entity_poly.entity_id
_entity_poly.type
_entity_poly.pdbx_seq_one_letter_code
_entity_poly.pdbx_strand_id
1 'polypeptide(L)'
;MSRVLMLVLAWIVTAPFASAQAAEPATAAQVREWIGQWGDKWWERYHPDYDAQYPGGRSNRFHDAYLDQVFKRTGLPANTNWKISNKQYRYVGDWFIVEWLFQAEDKASGKLQREGTLAFGRIRDDRLITWIEYFDGYVAHLQRLGRCRCSRKMRSRFPGRSPRPRSAAIGPERMLDVRQPIRWSKAVIALMPALLGTFALFNNVSDYTGTVRNVLQPILCMQQTFDNPQQTWRAICSPPVFHLVYLTVMAVEALIAVLGWLGVLSIVRALRQPAPAFAAACGPTTLACLIGIAVWGIGFFVIIGDWFLVWQGALKPFATDGVAYSTMMLICLFAVNLREDH
;
A
#
# COMPACT_ATOMS: atom_id res chain seq x y z
N MET A 1 13.21 -5.78 -35.86
CA MET A 1 12.81 -5.72 -34.42
C MET A 1 11.84 -4.59 -34.07
N SER A 2 11.78 -3.47 -34.82
CA SER A 2 10.90 -2.32 -34.52
C SER A 2 9.38 -2.59 -34.60
N ARG A 3 8.92 -3.54 -35.42
CA ARG A 3 7.47 -3.82 -35.60
C ARG A 3 6.83 -4.68 -34.50
N VAL A 4 7.62 -5.50 -33.80
CA VAL A 4 7.10 -6.42 -32.77
C VAL A 4 6.81 -5.66 -31.47
N LEU A 5 7.63 -4.66 -31.12
CA LEU A 5 7.43 -3.84 -29.92
C LEU A 5 6.19 -2.93 -30.03
N MET A 6 5.90 -2.40 -31.22
CA MET A 6 4.70 -1.58 -31.46
C MET A 6 3.40 -2.41 -31.44
N LEU A 7 3.43 -3.66 -31.90
CA LEU A 7 2.26 -4.54 -31.87
C LEU A 7 1.88 -4.98 -30.44
N VAL A 8 2.87 -5.17 -29.55
CA VAL A 8 2.62 -5.51 -28.14
C VAL A 8 2.04 -4.31 -27.36
N LEU A 9 2.51 -3.09 -27.64
CA LEU A 9 1.95 -1.87 -27.04
C LEU A 9 0.55 -1.54 -27.57
N ALA A 10 0.27 -1.79 -28.85
CA ALA A 10 -1.06 -1.56 -29.43
C ALA A 10 -2.14 -2.51 -28.87
N TRP A 11 -1.79 -3.78 -28.59
CA TRP A 11 -2.74 -4.76 -28.06
C TRP A 11 -3.19 -4.46 -26.63
N ILE A 12 -2.34 -3.84 -25.81
CA ILE A 12 -2.67 -3.44 -24.43
C ILE A 12 -3.62 -2.22 -24.41
N VAL A 13 -3.57 -1.36 -25.43
CA VAL A 13 -4.37 -0.13 -25.50
C VAL A 13 -5.77 -0.36 -26.07
N THR A 14 -5.98 -1.39 -26.89
CA THR A 14 -7.25 -1.59 -27.62
C THR A 14 -8.07 -2.81 -27.18
N ALA A 15 -7.66 -3.56 -26.15
CA ALA A 15 -8.54 -4.59 -25.61
C ALA A 15 -9.74 -3.90 -24.94
N PRO A 16 -10.98 -4.05 -25.47
CA PRO A 16 -12.13 -3.58 -24.75
C PRO A 16 -12.21 -4.41 -23.48
N PHE A 17 -12.02 -3.76 -22.31
CA PHE A 17 -12.51 -4.34 -21.08
C PHE A 17 -14.01 -4.53 -21.28
N ALA A 18 -14.44 -5.78 -21.47
CA ALA A 18 -15.84 -6.12 -21.37
C ALA A 18 -16.29 -5.64 -19.99
N SER A 19 -17.06 -4.55 -19.95
CA SER A 19 -17.70 -4.10 -18.74
C SER A 19 -18.67 -5.22 -18.37
N ALA A 20 -18.28 -6.06 -17.41
CA ALA A 20 -19.25 -6.87 -16.69
C ALA A 20 -20.31 -5.88 -16.20
N GLN A 21 -21.54 -6.01 -16.69
CA GLN A 21 -22.67 -5.23 -16.22
C GLN A 21 -22.70 -5.42 -14.70
N ALA A 22 -22.32 -4.40 -13.94
CA ALA A 22 -22.25 -4.49 -12.50
C ALA A 22 -23.68 -4.73 -11.99
N ALA A 23 -23.94 -5.92 -11.45
CA ALA A 23 -25.19 -6.21 -10.77
C ALA A 23 -25.46 -5.12 -9.72
N GLU A 24 -26.70 -4.62 -9.66
CA GLU A 24 -27.06 -3.59 -8.70
C GLU A 24 -26.77 -4.09 -7.26
N PRO A 25 -26.23 -3.22 -6.38
CA PRO A 25 -25.91 -3.61 -5.03
C PRO A 25 -27.18 -4.01 -4.27
N ALA A 26 -27.08 -5.03 -3.42
CA ALA A 26 -28.18 -5.48 -2.59
C ALA A 26 -28.73 -4.34 -1.72
N THR A 27 -30.04 -4.25 -1.61
CA THR A 27 -30.74 -3.31 -0.74
C THR A 27 -30.63 -3.73 0.73
N ALA A 28 -30.81 -2.77 1.64
CA ALA A 28 -30.80 -3.02 3.08
C ALA A 28 -31.87 -4.05 3.52
N ALA A 29 -32.99 -4.15 2.79
CA ALA A 29 -34.03 -5.16 3.05
C ALA A 29 -33.53 -6.58 2.71
N GLN A 30 -32.89 -6.74 1.54
CA GLN A 30 -32.29 -8.00 1.11
C GLN A 30 -31.17 -8.44 2.06
N VAL A 31 -30.33 -7.51 2.54
CA VAL A 31 -29.30 -7.81 3.53
C VAL A 31 -29.92 -8.30 4.84
N ARG A 32 -30.98 -7.66 5.33
CA ARG A 32 -31.67 -8.07 6.55
C ARG A 32 -32.25 -9.48 6.43
N GLU A 33 -32.93 -9.77 5.33
CA GLU A 33 -33.51 -11.08 5.04
C GLU A 33 -32.42 -12.15 4.93
N TRP A 34 -31.37 -11.85 4.17
CA TRP A 34 -30.22 -12.71 4.00
C TRP A 34 -29.55 -13.04 5.33
N ILE A 35 -29.32 -12.05 6.21
CA ILE A 35 -28.76 -12.27 7.55
C ILE A 35 -29.68 -13.18 8.37
N GLY A 36 -31.00 -12.99 8.30
CA GLY A 36 -31.96 -13.81 9.02
C GLY A 36 -31.91 -15.29 8.60
N GLN A 37 -31.63 -15.56 7.33
CA GLN A 37 -31.59 -16.92 6.78
C GLN A 37 -30.20 -17.56 6.85
N TRP A 38 -29.15 -16.79 6.53
CA TRP A 38 -27.80 -17.27 6.26
C TRP A 38 -26.74 -16.72 7.20
N GLY A 39 -27.03 -15.74 8.05
CA GLY A 39 -26.01 -15.11 8.91
C GLY A 39 -25.25 -16.09 9.80
N ASP A 40 -25.89 -17.19 10.21
CA ASP A 40 -25.28 -18.24 11.03
C ASP A 40 -24.61 -19.37 10.23
N LYS A 41 -24.74 -19.33 8.91
CA LYS A 41 -24.27 -20.34 7.95
C LYS A 41 -23.70 -19.67 6.71
N TRP A 42 -23.13 -18.48 6.88
CA TRP A 42 -22.73 -17.60 5.79
C TRP A 42 -21.74 -18.28 4.84
N TRP A 43 -20.89 -19.16 5.40
CA TRP A 43 -19.92 -19.97 4.68
C TRP A 43 -20.53 -20.96 3.68
N GLU A 44 -21.84 -21.24 3.76
CA GLU A 44 -22.55 -22.08 2.78
C GLU A 44 -22.86 -21.32 1.49
N ARG A 45 -22.71 -19.99 1.47
CA ARG A 45 -23.19 -19.11 0.39
C ARG A 45 -22.08 -18.24 -0.22
N TYR A 46 -20.88 -18.76 -0.41
CA TYR A 46 -19.84 -18.01 -1.11
C TYR A 46 -20.20 -17.68 -2.57
N HIS A 47 -19.90 -16.45 -2.97
CA HIS A 47 -19.95 -16.01 -4.35
C HIS A 47 -18.77 -16.64 -5.14
N PRO A 48 -18.94 -17.05 -6.41
CA PRO A 48 -17.83 -17.55 -7.24
C PRO A 48 -16.63 -16.59 -7.29
N ASP A 49 -16.90 -15.29 -7.39
CA ASP A 49 -15.92 -14.19 -7.37
C ASP A 49 -15.64 -13.65 -5.95
N TYR A 50 -15.64 -14.50 -4.92
CA TYR A 50 -15.39 -14.06 -3.54
C TYR A 50 -14.03 -13.34 -3.40
N ASP A 51 -14.07 -12.07 -3.03
CA ASP A 51 -12.92 -11.17 -2.82
C ASP A 51 -12.53 -11.19 -1.33
N ALA A 52 -11.56 -12.04 -1.01
CA ALA A 52 -11.02 -12.18 0.33
C ALA A 52 -9.93 -11.13 0.58
N GLN A 53 -10.22 -10.13 1.42
CA GLN A 53 -9.24 -9.08 1.76
C GLN A 53 -8.47 -9.43 3.05
N TYR A 54 -7.14 -9.40 2.96
CA TYR A 54 -6.21 -9.51 4.08
C TYR A 54 -6.11 -8.16 4.82
N PRO A 55 -5.97 -8.11 6.16
CA PRO A 55 -5.66 -9.20 7.11
C PRO A 55 -6.93 -9.80 7.75
N GLY A 56 -7.08 -11.13 7.71
CA GLY A 56 -8.11 -11.82 8.51
C GLY A 56 -8.85 -13.01 7.88
N GLY A 57 -8.71 -13.33 6.59
CA GLY A 57 -9.43 -14.47 6.03
C GLY A 57 -8.82 -15.02 4.75
N ARG A 58 -7.99 -16.05 4.86
CA ARG A 58 -7.86 -17.01 3.76
C ARG A 58 -8.81 -18.15 4.07
N SER A 59 -9.80 -18.33 3.22
CA SER A 59 -10.61 -19.55 3.12
C SER A 59 -11.31 -19.49 1.78
N ASN A 60 -10.51 -19.65 0.72
CA ASN A 60 -11.08 -20.15 -0.53
C ASN A 60 -11.06 -21.68 -0.47
N ARG A 61 -11.81 -22.35 -1.35
CA ARG A 61 -11.91 -23.82 -1.36
C ARG A 61 -10.55 -24.56 -1.35
N PHE A 62 -9.50 -23.96 -1.92
CA PHE A 62 -8.16 -24.54 -1.96
C PHE A 62 -7.43 -24.36 -0.62
N HIS A 63 -7.61 -23.21 0.03
CA HIS A 63 -7.12 -22.96 1.37
C HIS A 63 -7.82 -23.85 2.40
N ASP A 64 -9.13 -24.07 2.28
CA ASP A 64 -9.88 -24.94 3.18
C ASP A 64 -9.42 -26.40 3.08
N ALA A 65 -9.19 -26.88 1.86
CA ALA A 65 -8.62 -28.21 1.63
C ALA A 65 -7.18 -28.32 2.19
N TYR A 66 -6.38 -27.26 2.07
CA TYR A 66 -5.05 -27.19 2.67
C TYR A 66 -5.11 -27.19 4.21
N LEU A 67 -6.01 -26.39 4.81
CA LEU A 67 -6.23 -26.36 6.25
C LEU A 67 -6.70 -27.71 6.78
N ASP A 68 -7.60 -28.41 6.08
CA ASP A 68 -8.03 -29.76 6.44
C ASP A 68 -6.84 -30.75 6.48
N GLN A 69 -5.94 -30.68 5.49
CA GLN A 69 -4.71 -31.47 5.49
C GLN A 69 -3.79 -31.10 6.67
N VAL A 70 -3.61 -29.81 6.95
CA VAL A 70 -2.79 -29.34 8.08
C VAL A 70 -3.39 -29.81 9.40
N PHE A 71 -4.70 -29.63 9.60
CA PHE A 71 -5.43 -30.01 10.81
C PHE A 71 -5.33 -31.51 11.09
N LYS A 72 -5.48 -32.36 10.06
CA LYS A 72 -5.28 -33.82 10.16
C LYS A 72 -3.86 -34.19 10.58
N ARG A 73 -2.84 -33.45 10.13
CA ARG A 73 -1.43 -33.73 10.43
C ARG A 73 -0.95 -33.17 11.77
N THR A 74 -1.47 -32.03 12.20
CA THR A 74 -0.99 -31.30 13.39
C THR A 74 -1.89 -31.46 14.62
N GLY A 75 -3.03 -32.12 14.49
CA GLY A 75 -4.02 -32.25 15.57
C GLY A 75 -4.79 -30.97 15.87
N LEU A 76 -4.65 -29.94 15.02
CA LEU A 76 -5.43 -28.71 15.06
C LEU A 76 -6.89 -28.94 14.59
N PRO A 77 -7.84 -28.03 14.90
CA PRO A 77 -7.68 -26.88 15.78
C PRO A 77 -7.38 -27.31 17.22
N ALA A 78 -6.65 -26.49 17.98
CA ALA A 78 -6.29 -26.78 19.38
C ALA A 78 -7.48 -26.67 20.35
N ASN A 79 -8.67 -26.29 19.85
CA ASN A 79 -9.85 -26.08 20.68
C ASN A 79 -11.03 -26.97 20.26
N THR A 80 -11.93 -27.24 21.20
CA THR A 80 -13.19 -27.99 21.07
C THR A 80 -14.38 -27.16 21.61
N ASN A 81 -15.59 -27.72 21.54
CA ASN A 81 -16.79 -27.14 22.17
C ASN A 81 -17.10 -25.69 21.74
N TRP A 82 -16.92 -25.41 20.45
CA TRP A 82 -17.13 -24.10 19.85
C TRP A 82 -18.59 -23.65 19.98
N LYS A 83 -18.78 -22.40 20.42
CA LYS A 83 -20.09 -21.73 20.49
C LYS A 83 -19.96 -20.28 20.08
N ILE A 84 -20.90 -19.80 19.27
CA ILE A 84 -21.03 -18.38 18.90
C ILE A 84 -22.22 -17.80 19.65
N SER A 85 -22.05 -16.63 20.28
CA SER A 85 -23.07 -15.98 21.10
C SER A 85 -23.06 -14.47 20.94
N ASN A 86 -24.10 -13.79 21.45
CA ASN A 86 -24.21 -12.32 21.47
C ASN A 86 -24.07 -11.65 20.09
N LYS A 87 -24.75 -12.20 19.08
CA LYS A 87 -24.68 -11.75 17.69
C LYS A 87 -25.40 -10.43 17.52
N GLN A 88 -24.70 -9.38 17.10
CA GLN A 88 -25.29 -8.08 16.80
C GLN A 88 -24.99 -7.69 15.36
N TYR A 89 -26.01 -7.71 14.53
CA TYR A 89 -25.91 -7.30 13.14
C TYR A 89 -26.26 -5.83 12.95
N ARG A 90 -25.52 -5.16 12.06
CA ARG A 90 -25.80 -3.84 11.49
C ARG A 90 -25.54 -3.91 9.99
N TYR A 91 -26.21 -3.08 9.20
CA TYR A 91 -26.00 -3.09 7.74
C TYR A 91 -26.29 -1.71 7.14
N VAL A 92 -25.62 -1.44 6.02
CA VAL A 92 -25.75 -0.23 5.20
C VAL A 92 -25.57 -0.65 3.75
N GLY A 93 -26.59 -0.44 2.91
CA GLY A 93 -26.56 -0.92 1.52
C GLY A 93 -26.42 -2.43 1.45
N ASP A 94 -25.41 -2.91 0.73
CA ASP A 94 -25.05 -4.31 0.52
C ASP A 94 -24.02 -4.86 1.53
N TRP A 95 -23.58 -4.00 2.47
CA TRP A 95 -22.67 -4.36 3.54
C TRP A 95 -23.40 -4.64 4.85
N PHE A 96 -22.87 -5.59 5.60
CA PHE A 96 -23.24 -5.82 6.99
C PHE A 96 -22.01 -5.98 7.88
N ILE A 97 -22.22 -5.71 9.16
CA ILE A 97 -21.26 -5.91 10.23
C ILE A 97 -21.91 -6.84 11.25
N VAL A 98 -21.13 -7.78 11.78
CA VAL A 98 -21.53 -8.60 12.91
C VAL A 98 -20.48 -8.54 14.01
N GLU A 99 -20.94 -8.19 15.20
CA GLU A 99 -20.21 -8.45 16.43
C GLU A 99 -20.71 -9.77 17.02
N TRP A 100 -19.81 -10.71 17.30
CA TRP A 100 -20.17 -11.91 18.06
C TRP A 100 -19.05 -12.33 19.00
N LEU A 101 -19.42 -13.15 19.99
CA LEU A 101 -18.50 -13.74 20.95
C LEU A 101 -18.29 -15.22 20.60
N PHE A 102 -17.05 -15.56 20.30
CA PHE A 102 -16.60 -16.95 20.21
C PHE A 102 -16.33 -17.49 21.61
N GLN A 103 -16.71 -18.74 21.83
CA GLN A 103 -16.33 -19.54 22.98
C GLN A 103 -15.78 -20.87 22.47
N ALA A 104 -14.69 -21.33 23.07
CA ALA A 104 -14.19 -22.68 22.87
C ALA A 104 -13.50 -23.19 24.15
N GLU A 105 -13.15 -24.46 24.18
CA GLU A 105 -12.32 -25.06 25.23
C GLU A 105 -11.00 -25.53 24.62
N ASP A 106 -9.89 -25.21 25.26
CA ASP A 106 -8.57 -25.69 24.83
C ASP A 106 -8.46 -27.21 25.06
N LYS A 107 -8.08 -27.97 24.04
CA LYS A 107 -8.02 -29.45 24.07
C LYS A 107 -7.05 -29.97 25.12
N ALA A 108 -5.92 -29.29 25.33
CA ALA A 108 -4.85 -29.76 26.19
C ALA A 108 -5.11 -29.45 27.67
N SER A 109 -5.59 -28.24 27.95
CA SER A 109 -5.78 -27.74 29.32
C SER A 109 -7.22 -27.82 29.82
N GLY A 110 -8.20 -28.06 28.93
CA GLY A 110 -9.62 -28.01 29.24
C GLY A 110 -10.12 -26.61 29.66
N LYS A 111 -9.28 -25.57 29.53
CA LYS A 111 -9.63 -24.21 29.94
C LYS A 111 -10.60 -23.59 28.94
N LEU A 112 -11.60 -22.92 29.48
CA LEU A 112 -12.54 -22.14 28.70
C LEU A 112 -11.86 -20.87 28.16
N GLN A 113 -12.04 -20.62 26.87
CA GLN A 113 -11.69 -19.37 26.23
C GLN A 113 -12.91 -18.69 25.64
N ARG A 114 -12.92 -17.36 25.67
CA ARG A 114 -13.91 -16.50 25.03
C ARG A 114 -13.26 -15.27 24.43
N GLU A 115 -13.61 -15.00 23.18
CA GLU A 115 -13.00 -13.99 22.33
C GLU A 115 -14.10 -13.16 21.67
N GLY A 116 -13.92 -11.85 21.64
CA GLY A 116 -14.73 -10.95 20.82
C GLY A 116 -14.18 -10.89 19.41
N THR A 117 -15.07 -10.68 18.45
CA THR A 117 -14.69 -10.44 17.06
C THR A 117 -15.70 -9.52 16.41
N LEU A 118 -15.21 -8.84 15.38
CA LEU A 118 -15.98 -7.98 14.52
C LEU A 118 -15.72 -8.42 13.09
N ALA A 119 -16.79 -8.78 12.38
CA ALA A 119 -16.72 -9.14 10.98
C ALA A 119 -17.52 -8.19 10.10
N PHE A 120 -16.99 -7.93 8.91
CA PHE A 120 -17.60 -7.17 7.83
C PHE A 120 -17.93 -8.14 6.71
N GLY A 121 -19.20 -8.24 6.36
CA GLY A 121 -19.68 -9.05 5.25
C GLY A 121 -20.27 -8.17 4.16
N ARG A 122 -20.14 -8.59 2.90
CA ARG A 122 -20.82 -7.97 1.77
C ARG A 122 -21.54 -9.04 0.96
N ILE A 123 -22.76 -8.77 0.54
CA ILE A 123 -23.54 -9.71 -0.28
C ILE A 123 -23.75 -9.19 -1.70
N ARG A 124 -23.76 -10.10 -2.66
CA ARG A 124 -24.13 -9.87 -4.06
C ARG A 124 -24.80 -11.14 -4.59
N ASP A 125 -25.90 -11.01 -5.31
CA ASP A 125 -26.61 -12.14 -5.92
C ASP A 125 -26.95 -13.27 -4.92
N ASP A 126 -27.46 -12.91 -3.72
CA ASP A 126 -27.81 -13.86 -2.64
C ASP A 126 -26.60 -14.68 -2.11
N ARG A 127 -25.38 -14.18 -2.34
CA ARG A 127 -24.12 -14.82 -1.96
C ARG A 127 -23.16 -13.84 -1.30
N LEU A 128 -22.36 -14.34 -0.38
CA LEU A 128 -21.31 -13.57 0.29
C LEU A 128 -20.14 -13.37 -0.67
N ILE A 129 -19.85 -12.11 -1.01
CA ILE A 129 -18.74 -11.74 -1.89
C ILE A 129 -17.50 -11.25 -1.13
N THR A 130 -17.66 -10.77 0.10
CA THR A 130 -16.54 -10.33 0.93
C THR A 130 -16.80 -10.70 2.39
N TRP A 131 -15.76 -11.17 3.07
CA TRP A 131 -15.71 -11.37 4.52
C TRP A 131 -14.38 -10.87 5.05
N ILE A 132 -14.42 -9.95 6.01
CA ILE A 132 -13.24 -9.44 6.71
C ILE A 132 -13.52 -9.60 8.20
N GLU A 133 -12.69 -10.37 8.91
CA GLU A 133 -12.93 -10.65 10.32
C GLU A 133 -11.71 -10.32 11.17
N TYR A 134 -11.95 -9.55 12.24
CA TYR A 134 -10.95 -9.16 13.22
C TYR A 134 -11.15 -9.96 14.51
N PHE A 135 -10.24 -10.91 14.74
CA PHE A 135 -10.24 -11.76 15.93
C PHE A 135 -9.33 -11.20 17.03
N ASP A 136 -9.84 -11.09 18.25
CA ASP A 136 -9.01 -10.84 19.43
C ASP A 136 -8.37 -12.13 19.96
N GLY A 137 -7.27 -12.54 19.32
CA GLY A 137 -6.50 -13.71 19.74
C GLY A 137 -5.69 -13.50 21.04
N TYR A 138 -5.49 -12.25 21.47
CA TYR A 138 -4.66 -11.94 22.63
C TYR A 138 -5.37 -12.24 23.94
N VAL A 139 -6.67 -11.90 24.03
CA VAL A 139 -7.47 -12.21 25.22
C VAL A 139 -7.59 -13.71 25.44
N ALA A 140 -7.83 -14.51 24.39
CA ALA A 140 -7.83 -15.95 24.54
C ALA A 140 -6.47 -16.52 24.95
N HIS A 141 -5.38 -16.01 24.38
CA HIS A 141 -4.05 -16.41 24.79
C HIS A 141 -3.82 -16.18 26.29
N LEU A 142 -4.18 -15.00 26.81
CA LEU A 142 -4.08 -14.70 28.24
C LEU A 142 -5.00 -15.58 29.10
N GLN A 143 -6.19 -15.94 28.61
CA GLN A 143 -7.10 -16.84 29.31
C GLN A 143 -6.52 -18.26 29.42
N ARG A 144 -5.91 -18.80 28.34
CA ARG A 144 -5.22 -20.10 28.37
C ARG A 144 -4.07 -20.12 29.38
N LEU A 145 -3.30 -19.02 29.44
CA LEU A 145 -2.23 -18.83 30.42
C LEU A 145 -2.74 -18.61 31.86
N GLY A 146 -4.06 -18.49 32.08
CA GLY A 146 -4.63 -18.17 33.39
C GLY A 146 -4.38 -16.72 33.85
N ARG A 147 -3.87 -15.87 32.96
CA ARG A 147 -3.60 -14.44 33.21
C ARG A 147 -4.84 -13.55 33.04
N CYS A 148 -5.88 -14.06 32.39
CA CYS A 148 -7.19 -13.42 32.29
C CYS A 148 -8.28 -14.41 32.75
N ARG A 149 -9.17 -14.00 33.65
CA ARG A 149 -10.23 -14.89 34.16
C ARG A 149 -11.37 -15.02 33.14
N CYS A 150 -11.64 -16.23 32.69
CA CYS A 150 -12.84 -16.57 31.91
C CYS A 150 -13.80 -17.41 32.78
N SER A 151 -15.03 -16.92 32.99
CA SER A 151 -16.04 -17.63 33.81
C SER A 151 -16.99 -18.44 32.92
N ARG A 152 -17.30 -19.68 33.35
CA ARG A 152 -18.32 -20.53 32.70
C ARG A 152 -19.71 -19.87 32.71
N LYS A 153 -20.08 -19.18 33.81
CA LYS A 153 -21.34 -18.42 33.87
C LYS A 153 -21.22 -17.16 33.02
N MET A 154 -21.90 -17.15 31.88
CA MET A 154 -22.09 -15.94 31.07
C MET A 154 -23.00 -15.01 31.88
N ARG A 155 -22.46 -13.96 32.50
CA ARG A 155 -23.31 -12.88 32.99
C ARG A 155 -23.87 -12.19 31.76
N SER A 156 -25.19 -12.25 31.56
CA SER A 156 -25.92 -11.67 30.43
C SER A 156 -25.89 -10.13 30.34
N ARG A 157 -24.85 -9.48 30.87
CA ARG A 157 -24.77 -8.01 30.91
C ARG A 157 -23.82 -7.50 29.84
N PHE A 158 -24.27 -7.53 28.59
CA PHE A 158 -24.41 -6.24 27.94
C PHE A 158 -25.78 -5.74 28.35
N PRO A 159 -25.89 -4.68 29.17
CA PRO A 159 -27.19 -4.22 29.62
C PRO A 159 -28.02 -3.87 28.38
N GLY A 160 -29.16 -4.54 28.20
CA GLY A 160 -30.21 -4.04 27.32
C GLY A 160 -30.48 -2.60 27.74
N ARG A 161 -30.20 -1.65 26.83
CA ARG A 161 -30.20 -0.19 27.07
C ARG A 161 -29.93 0.16 28.54
N SER A 162 -28.66 0.14 28.97
CA SER A 162 -28.34 0.94 30.15
C SER A 162 -28.73 2.40 29.88
N PRO A 163 -29.34 3.12 30.83
CA PRO A 163 -29.25 4.57 30.83
C PRO A 163 -27.76 4.87 30.70
N ARG A 164 -27.38 5.70 29.71
CA ARG A 164 -25.98 6.07 29.48
C ARG A 164 -25.32 6.28 30.85
N PRO A 165 -24.29 5.50 31.23
CA PRO A 165 -23.57 5.85 32.43
C PRO A 165 -23.10 7.28 32.19
N ARG A 166 -23.44 8.22 33.11
CA ARG A 166 -22.74 9.50 33.14
C ARG A 166 -21.27 9.11 33.14
N SER A 167 -20.59 9.49 32.06
CA SER A 167 -19.16 9.28 31.86
C SER A 167 -18.43 9.60 33.15
N ALA A 168 -18.15 8.58 33.96
CA ALA A 168 -17.03 8.62 34.85
C ALA A 168 -15.87 8.51 33.88
N ALA A 169 -15.30 9.67 33.53
CA ALA A 169 -14.19 9.78 32.62
C ALA A 169 -13.11 8.80 33.12
N ILE A 170 -13.03 7.64 32.45
CA ILE A 170 -11.78 6.93 32.32
C ILE A 170 -10.90 7.98 31.65
N GLY A 171 -10.04 8.62 32.44
CA GLY A 171 -9.11 9.62 31.92
C GLY A 171 -8.46 9.02 30.69
N PRO A 172 -8.33 9.76 29.57
CA PRO A 172 -7.77 9.19 28.37
C PRO A 172 -6.40 8.67 28.77
N GLU A 173 -6.19 7.35 28.73
CA GLU A 173 -4.86 6.86 28.48
C GLU A 173 -4.43 7.63 27.24
N ARG A 174 -3.40 8.47 27.37
CA ARG A 174 -2.89 9.30 26.28
C ARG A 174 -2.36 8.32 25.24
N MET A 175 -3.24 7.81 24.39
CA MET A 175 -2.87 7.31 23.10
C MET A 175 -2.19 8.50 22.44
N LEU A 176 -0.87 8.44 22.31
CA LEU A 176 -0.06 9.50 21.71
C LEU A 176 -0.74 9.91 20.41
N ASP A 177 -1.14 11.17 20.28
CA ASP A 177 -1.63 11.71 19.02
C ASP A 177 -0.44 11.75 18.06
N VAL A 178 -0.23 10.63 17.36
CA VAL A 178 0.87 10.45 16.40
C VAL A 178 0.59 11.16 15.07
N ARG A 179 -0.59 11.77 14.88
CA ARG A 179 -0.94 12.45 13.63
C ARG A 179 0.02 13.59 13.33
N GLN A 180 0.29 14.44 14.32
CA GLN A 180 1.22 15.56 14.14
C GLN A 180 2.66 15.10 13.83
N PRO A 181 3.26 14.16 14.59
CA PRO A 181 4.54 13.55 14.23
C PRO A 181 4.59 12.95 12.81
N ILE A 182 3.54 12.26 12.37
CA ILE A 182 3.47 11.67 11.01
C ILE A 182 3.42 12.77 9.94
N ARG A 183 2.68 13.85 10.17
CA ARG A 183 2.63 14.96 9.21
C ARG A 183 3.95 15.71 9.12
N TRP A 184 4.64 15.89 10.24
CA TRP A 184 5.99 16.45 10.26
C TRP A 184 7.01 15.55 9.56
N SER A 185 6.93 14.23 9.72
CA SER A 185 7.82 13.31 9.00
C SER A 185 7.64 13.42 7.49
N LYS A 186 6.40 13.59 7.01
CA LYS A 186 6.09 13.87 5.61
C LYS A 186 6.67 15.21 5.13
N ALA A 187 6.64 16.24 5.96
CA ALA A 187 7.27 17.53 5.64
C ALA A 187 8.80 17.41 5.52
N VAL A 188 9.42 16.67 6.44
CA VAL A 188 10.87 16.42 6.44
C VAL A 188 11.28 15.60 5.22
N ILE A 189 10.57 14.51 4.91
CA ILE A 189 10.93 13.68 3.75
C ILE A 189 10.67 14.40 2.41
N ALA A 190 9.70 15.31 2.36
CA ALA A 190 9.47 16.16 1.19
C ALA A 190 10.64 17.11 0.87
N LEU A 191 11.53 17.38 1.84
CA LEU A 191 12.78 18.11 1.57
C LEU A 191 13.70 17.33 0.65
N MET A 192 13.58 16.00 0.56
CA MET A 192 14.45 15.16 -0.25
C MET A 192 14.42 15.54 -1.73
N PRO A 193 13.28 15.51 -2.45
CA PRO A 193 13.23 15.99 -3.83
C PRO A 193 13.60 17.47 -3.97
N ALA A 194 13.22 18.32 -3.01
CA ALA A 194 13.48 19.76 -3.07
C ALA A 194 14.99 20.08 -3.04
N LEU A 195 15.69 19.52 -2.07
CA LEU A 195 17.14 19.72 -1.89
C LEU A 195 17.93 19.02 -2.99
N LEU A 196 17.56 17.78 -3.34
CA LEU A 196 18.27 17.04 -4.39
C LEU A 196 18.16 17.77 -5.75
N GLY A 197 16.96 18.20 -6.14
CA GLY A 197 16.78 19.00 -7.37
C GLY A 197 17.55 20.33 -7.32
N THR A 198 17.52 21.02 -6.18
CA THR A 198 18.22 22.32 -6.02
C THR A 198 19.74 22.16 -6.16
N PHE A 199 20.33 21.20 -5.45
CA PHE A 199 21.77 21.00 -5.45
C PHE A 199 22.26 20.37 -6.76
N ALA A 200 21.49 19.45 -7.35
CA ALA A 200 21.83 18.91 -8.67
C ALA A 200 21.87 20.03 -9.73
N LEU A 201 20.85 20.90 -9.76
CA LEU A 201 20.83 22.05 -10.65
C LEU A 201 22.03 22.98 -10.39
N PHE A 202 22.30 23.32 -9.13
CA PHE A 202 23.41 24.22 -8.78
C PHE A 202 24.76 23.65 -9.21
N ASN A 203 25.00 22.36 -8.96
CA ASN A 203 26.23 21.68 -9.37
C ASN A 203 26.35 21.66 -10.90
N ASN A 204 25.25 21.38 -11.61
CA ASN A 204 25.24 21.32 -13.07
C ASN A 204 25.40 22.70 -13.74
N VAL A 205 24.87 23.76 -13.14
CA VAL A 205 25.15 25.14 -13.59
C VAL A 205 26.62 25.49 -13.36
N SER A 206 27.18 25.09 -12.21
CA SER A 206 28.52 25.51 -11.77
C SER A 206 29.65 24.93 -12.63
N ASP A 207 29.51 23.70 -13.12
CA ASP A 207 30.48 23.07 -14.04
C ASP A 207 29.82 22.60 -15.35
N TYR A 208 29.21 23.55 -16.07
CA TYR A 208 28.50 23.21 -17.29
C TYR A 208 29.42 22.61 -18.38
N THR A 209 30.52 23.30 -18.67
CA THR A 209 31.45 22.90 -19.74
C THR A 209 32.21 21.62 -19.38
N GLY A 210 32.64 21.47 -18.12
CA GLY A 210 33.32 20.26 -17.66
C GLY A 210 32.40 19.05 -17.72
N THR A 211 31.15 19.18 -17.29
CA THR A 211 30.16 18.09 -17.36
C THR A 211 29.86 17.67 -18.80
N VAL A 212 29.65 18.62 -19.72
CA VAL A 212 29.42 18.30 -21.14
C VAL A 212 30.60 17.52 -21.74
N ARG A 213 31.83 18.00 -21.52
CA ARG A 213 33.04 17.42 -22.12
C ARG A 213 33.45 16.10 -21.47
N ASN A 214 33.40 16.01 -20.14
CA ASN A 214 33.99 14.90 -19.39
C ASN A 214 32.98 13.81 -19.01
N VAL A 215 31.67 14.10 -19.09
CA VAL A 215 30.61 13.16 -18.74
C VAL A 215 29.73 12.86 -19.95
N LEU A 216 29.05 13.86 -20.51
CA LEU A 216 28.05 13.63 -21.56
C LEU A 216 28.68 13.12 -22.85
N GLN A 217 29.78 13.73 -23.29
CA GLN A 217 30.46 13.30 -24.52
C GLN A 217 30.95 11.83 -24.41
N PRO A 218 31.71 11.41 -23.38
CA PRO A 218 32.16 10.02 -23.28
C PRO A 218 31.01 9.00 -23.18
N ILE A 219 29.90 9.37 -22.54
CA ILE A 219 28.70 8.52 -22.42
C ILE A 219 28.02 8.36 -23.78
N LEU A 220 27.62 9.46 -24.42
CA LEU A 220 26.86 9.41 -25.66
C LEU A 220 27.70 8.86 -26.83
N CYS A 221 29.00 9.14 -26.85
CA CYS A 221 29.93 8.53 -27.80
C CYS A 221 30.35 7.10 -27.44
N MET A 222 29.93 6.57 -26.30
CA MET A 222 30.27 5.22 -25.82
C MET A 222 31.79 4.95 -25.75
N GLN A 223 32.60 5.97 -25.42
CA GLN A 223 34.07 5.92 -25.48
C GLN A 223 34.72 5.05 -24.39
N GLN A 224 34.00 4.75 -23.31
CA GLN A 224 34.51 3.97 -22.17
C GLN A 224 33.84 2.58 -22.08
N THR A 225 33.41 2.04 -23.22
CA THR A 225 32.80 0.70 -23.34
C THR A 225 33.82 -0.32 -23.84
N PHE A 226 33.45 -1.59 -23.95
CA PHE A 226 34.32 -2.65 -24.48
C PHE A 226 34.55 -2.60 -25.99
N ASP A 227 34.14 -1.52 -26.66
CA ASP A 227 34.30 -1.28 -28.10
C ASP A 227 33.72 -2.40 -28.99
N ASN A 228 32.63 -3.03 -28.53
CA ASN A 228 31.93 -4.06 -29.31
C ASN A 228 31.05 -3.42 -30.40
N PRO A 229 31.32 -3.64 -31.70
CA PRO A 229 30.55 -3.03 -32.79
C PRO A 229 29.05 -3.38 -32.77
N GLN A 230 28.68 -4.54 -32.19
CA GLN A 230 27.27 -4.93 -32.04
C GLN A 230 26.52 -4.08 -31.01
N GLN A 231 27.23 -3.31 -30.18
CA GLN A 231 26.68 -2.47 -29.14
C GLN A 231 26.92 -0.98 -29.37
N THR A 232 28.02 -0.59 -30.01
CA THR A 232 28.42 0.82 -30.21
C THR A 232 27.78 1.50 -31.43
N TRP A 233 27.07 0.74 -32.28
CA TRP A 233 26.34 1.31 -33.44
C TRP A 233 25.32 2.40 -33.08
N ARG A 234 24.86 2.43 -31.82
CA ARG A 234 23.90 3.40 -31.27
C ARG A 234 24.56 4.62 -30.61
N ALA A 235 25.89 4.76 -30.72
CA ALA A 235 26.60 5.93 -30.23
C ALA A 235 26.14 7.21 -30.95
N ILE A 236 26.07 8.32 -30.20
CA ILE A 236 25.65 9.64 -30.69
C ILE A 236 26.78 10.62 -30.39
N CYS A 237 27.59 10.93 -31.40
CA CYS A 237 28.74 11.85 -31.27
C CYS A 237 28.49 13.20 -31.93
N SER A 238 27.63 14.02 -31.32
CA SER A 238 27.27 15.33 -31.86
C SER A 238 27.28 16.39 -30.75
N PRO A 239 28.16 17.42 -30.82
CA PRO A 239 28.25 18.45 -29.79
C PRO A 239 26.92 19.16 -29.47
N PRO A 240 26.09 19.57 -30.46
CA PRO A 240 24.77 20.14 -30.18
C PRO A 240 23.87 19.21 -29.37
N VAL A 241 23.95 17.89 -29.58
CA VAL A 241 23.15 16.90 -28.84
C VAL A 241 23.59 16.82 -27.38
N PHE A 242 24.90 16.89 -27.10
CA PHE A 242 25.39 16.89 -25.72
C PHE A 242 24.80 18.07 -24.93
N HIS A 243 24.81 19.26 -25.51
CA HIS A 243 24.23 20.46 -24.89
C HIS A 243 22.72 20.34 -24.70
N LEU A 244 22.00 19.83 -25.72
CA LEU A 244 20.55 19.66 -25.64
C LEU A 244 20.14 18.69 -24.53
N VAL A 245 20.80 17.53 -24.45
CA VAL A 245 20.54 16.52 -23.40
C VAL A 245 20.82 17.13 -22.03
N TYR A 246 21.95 17.82 -21.89
CA TYR A 246 22.34 18.37 -20.60
C TYR A 246 21.41 19.51 -20.13
N LEU A 247 21.02 20.42 -21.02
CA LEU A 247 20.03 21.45 -20.73
C LEU A 247 18.67 20.86 -20.34
N THR A 248 18.29 19.73 -20.95
CA THR A 248 17.05 19.01 -20.60
C THR A 248 17.13 18.46 -19.18
N VAL A 249 18.25 17.84 -18.80
CA VAL A 249 18.46 17.35 -17.42
C VAL A 249 18.36 18.48 -16.42
N MET A 250 19.05 19.61 -16.65
CA MET A 250 18.99 20.78 -15.78
C MET A 250 17.58 21.37 -15.67
N ALA A 251 16.84 21.45 -16.78
CA ALA A 251 15.46 21.93 -16.76
C ALA A 251 14.54 21.02 -15.92
N VAL A 252 14.74 19.71 -16.00
CA VAL A 252 14.02 18.74 -15.18
C VAL A 252 14.40 18.84 -13.70
N GLU A 253 15.68 19.01 -13.37
CA GLU A 253 16.15 19.24 -12.00
C GLU A 253 15.56 20.53 -11.41
N ALA A 254 15.50 21.60 -12.19
CA ALA A 254 14.85 22.85 -11.81
C ALA A 254 13.35 22.64 -11.54
N LEU A 255 12.66 21.88 -12.39
CA LEU A 255 11.25 21.54 -12.18
C LEU A 255 11.04 20.72 -10.89
N ILE A 256 11.90 19.72 -10.64
CA ILE A 256 11.88 18.93 -9.41
C ILE A 256 12.11 19.83 -8.18
N ALA A 257 13.07 20.75 -8.25
CA ALA A 257 13.34 21.70 -7.17
C ALA A 257 12.12 22.58 -6.87
N VAL A 258 11.53 23.18 -7.90
CA VAL A 258 10.33 24.04 -7.76
C VAL A 258 9.17 23.26 -7.16
N LEU A 259 8.84 22.09 -7.71
CA LEU A 259 7.75 21.26 -7.21
C LEU A 259 8.02 20.74 -5.79
N GLY A 260 9.26 20.36 -5.49
CA GLY A 260 9.69 19.93 -4.17
C GLY A 260 9.51 21.04 -3.13
N TRP A 261 9.96 22.25 -3.41
CA TRP A 261 9.77 23.39 -2.51
C TRP A 261 8.30 23.78 -2.36
N LEU A 262 7.53 23.78 -3.46
CA LEU A 262 6.08 23.98 -3.40
C LEU A 262 5.41 22.93 -2.52
N GLY A 263 5.84 21.67 -2.62
CA GLY A 263 5.36 20.54 -1.83
C GLY A 263 5.69 20.65 -0.34
N VAL A 264 6.92 21.03 0.00
CA VAL A 264 7.31 21.32 1.39
C VAL A 264 6.44 22.43 1.97
N LEU A 265 6.29 23.53 1.23
CA LEU A 265 5.51 24.68 1.68
C LEU A 265 4.01 24.36 1.80
N SER A 266 3.44 23.58 0.88
CA SER A 266 2.04 23.16 0.96
C SER A 266 1.79 22.24 2.14
N ILE A 267 2.66 21.24 2.38
CA ILE A 267 2.56 20.32 3.52
C ILE A 267 2.65 21.10 4.84
N VAL A 268 3.63 22.01 4.99
CA VAL A 268 3.81 22.81 6.21
C VAL A 268 2.59 23.67 6.51
N ARG A 269 1.99 24.31 5.48
CA ARG A 269 0.75 25.08 5.64
C ARG A 269 -0.46 24.22 5.98
N ALA A 270 -0.44 22.94 5.58
CA ALA A 270 -1.54 22.00 5.77
C ALA A 270 -1.44 21.15 7.05
N LEU A 271 -0.39 21.28 7.87
CA LEU A 271 -0.15 20.42 9.04
C LEU A 271 -1.33 20.29 10.00
N ARG A 272 -2.17 21.33 10.11
CA ARG A 272 -3.37 21.37 10.97
C ARG A 272 -4.70 21.27 10.21
N GLN A 273 -4.65 21.06 8.90
CA GLN A 273 -5.84 20.99 8.05
C GLN A 273 -6.51 19.61 8.12
N PRO A 274 -7.79 19.48 7.74
CA PRO A 274 -8.47 18.18 7.63
C PRO A 274 -7.71 17.20 6.72
N ALA A 275 -7.84 15.89 6.97
CA ALA A 275 -7.10 14.86 6.23
C ALA A 275 -7.20 14.96 4.69
N PRO A 276 -8.38 15.24 4.08
CA PRO A 276 -8.46 15.42 2.63
C PRO A 276 -7.65 16.62 2.11
N ALA A 277 -7.65 17.73 2.85
CA ALA A 277 -6.90 18.93 2.49
C ALA A 277 -5.38 18.71 2.66
N PHE A 278 -4.97 17.97 3.69
CA PHE A 278 -3.58 17.58 3.88
C PHE A 278 -3.09 16.63 2.78
N ALA A 279 -3.90 15.63 2.41
CA ALA A 279 -3.59 14.72 1.31
C ALA A 279 -3.42 15.46 -0.04
N ALA A 280 -4.28 16.44 -0.32
CA ALA A 280 -4.12 17.29 -1.50
C ALA A 280 -2.84 18.14 -1.46
N ALA A 281 -2.45 18.63 -0.27
CA ALA A 281 -1.23 19.40 -0.08
C ALA A 281 0.05 18.59 -0.37
N CYS A 282 0.01 17.26 -0.31
CA CYS A 282 1.12 16.39 -0.70
C CYS A 282 1.36 16.31 -2.22
N GLY A 283 0.40 16.75 -3.04
CA GLY A 283 0.40 16.59 -4.50
C GLY A 283 1.66 17.09 -5.22
N PRO A 284 2.18 18.29 -4.93
CA PRO A 284 3.41 18.77 -5.58
C PRO A 284 4.62 17.90 -5.27
N THR A 285 4.77 17.43 -4.03
CA THR A 285 5.84 16.50 -3.64
C THR A 285 5.69 15.17 -4.38
N THR A 286 4.48 14.63 -4.49
CA THR A 286 4.19 13.43 -5.29
C THR A 286 4.65 13.59 -6.73
N LEU A 287 4.34 14.72 -7.37
CA LEU A 287 4.76 15.00 -8.73
C LEU A 287 6.28 15.15 -8.86
N ALA A 288 6.93 15.84 -7.91
CA ALA A 288 8.39 15.95 -7.86
C ALA A 288 9.07 14.58 -7.77
N CYS A 289 8.55 13.68 -6.92
CA CYS A 289 9.07 12.32 -6.80
C CYS A 289 8.88 11.51 -8.09
N LEU A 290 7.73 11.61 -8.76
CA LEU A 290 7.48 10.91 -10.03
C LEU A 290 8.46 11.36 -11.13
N ILE A 291 8.68 12.67 -11.26
CA ILE A 291 9.64 13.22 -12.22
C ILE A 291 11.07 12.81 -11.83
N GLY A 292 11.40 12.81 -10.54
CA GLY A 292 12.67 12.32 -10.02
C GLY A 292 12.93 10.85 -10.36
N ILE A 293 11.94 9.97 -10.19
CA ILE A 293 12.02 8.57 -10.60
C ILE A 293 12.24 8.45 -12.11
N ALA A 294 11.56 9.27 -12.92
CA ALA A 294 11.76 9.27 -14.35
C ALA A 294 13.18 9.70 -14.76
N VAL A 295 13.71 10.79 -14.21
CA VAL A 295 15.05 11.28 -14.60
C VAL A 295 16.18 10.38 -14.06
N TRP A 296 16.14 9.98 -12.79
CA TRP A 296 17.24 9.20 -12.19
C TRP A 296 17.07 7.69 -12.38
N GLY A 297 15.85 7.17 -12.35
CA GLY A 297 15.58 5.75 -12.58
C GLY A 297 15.61 5.42 -14.07
N ILE A 298 14.76 6.07 -14.87
CA ILE A 298 14.71 5.79 -16.31
C ILE A 298 15.89 6.45 -17.03
N GLY A 299 16.16 7.72 -16.77
CA GLY A 299 17.25 8.44 -17.43
C GLY A 299 18.64 7.91 -17.05
N PHE A 300 19.00 7.91 -15.76
CA PHE A 300 20.38 7.61 -15.36
C PHE A 300 20.66 6.10 -15.31
N PHE A 301 19.73 5.32 -14.76
CA PHE A 301 19.95 3.87 -14.66
C PHE A 301 19.63 3.12 -15.96
N VAL A 302 18.43 3.30 -16.55
CA VAL A 302 18.05 2.55 -17.76
C VAL A 302 18.72 3.11 -19.01
N ILE A 303 18.61 4.41 -19.27
CA ILE A 303 19.14 5.00 -20.51
C ILE A 303 20.67 5.16 -20.42
N ILE A 304 21.20 5.88 -19.45
CA ILE A 304 22.65 6.10 -19.35
C ILE A 304 23.36 4.78 -18.97
N GLY A 305 22.89 4.09 -17.93
CA GLY A 305 23.48 2.84 -17.47
C GLY A 305 23.45 1.74 -18.53
N ASP A 306 22.25 1.37 -19.00
CA ASP A 306 22.06 0.17 -19.82
C ASP A 306 22.04 0.45 -21.33
N TRP A 307 21.41 1.56 -21.76
CA TRP A 307 21.42 1.93 -23.17
C TRP A 307 22.76 2.51 -23.64
N PHE A 308 23.53 3.20 -22.79
CA PHE A 308 24.88 3.65 -23.16
C PHE A 308 26.01 2.83 -22.54
N LEU A 309 25.67 1.73 -21.85
CA LEU A 309 26.62 0.76 -21.27
C LEU A 309 27.63 1.38 -20.30
N VAL A 310 27.21 2.42 -19.58
CA VAL A 310 28.07 3.14 -18.62
C VAL A 310 28.59 2.24 -17.51
N TRP A 311 27.90 1.13 -17.20
CA TRP A 311 28.37 0.13 -16.24
C TRP A 311 29.71 -0.53 -16.62
N GLN A 312 30.14 -0.47 -17.89
CA GLN A 312 31.40 -1.06 -18.36
C GLN A 312 32.64 -0.22 -18.02
N GLY A 313 32.47 1.08 -17.75
CA GLY A 313 33.56 2.04 -17.67
C GLY A 313 33.76 2.68 -16.30
N ALA A 314 34.61 3.70 -16.26
CA ALA A 314 34.89 4.48 -15.06
C ALA A 314 33.69 5.34 -14.61
N LEU A 315 32.78 5.67 -15.54
CA LEU A 315 31.56 6.44 -15.27
C LEU A 315 30.41 5.61 -14.67
N LYS A 316 30.61 4.31 -14.38
CA LYS A 316 29.61 3.45 -13.73
C LYS A 316 28.91 4.05 -12.48
N PRO A 317 29.54 4.93 -11.66
CA PRO A 317 28.82 5.54 -10.54
C PRO A 317 27.55 6.28 -10.94
N PHE A 318 27.48 6.88 -12.14
CA PHE A 318 26.27 7.57 -12.62
C PHE A 318 25.05 6.63 -12.68
N ALA A 319 25.25 5.38 -13.07
CA ALA A 319 24.18 4.39 -13.12
C ALA A 319 23.75 3.97 -11.70
N THR A 320 24.70 3.72 -10.79
CA THR A 320 24.40 3.33 -9.41
C THR A 320 23.79 4.48 -8.60
N ASP A 321 24.24 5.70 -8.82
CA ASP A 321 23.68 6.91 -8.21
C ASP A 321 22.25 7.13 -8.70
N GLY A 322 21.97 6.86 -9.98
CA GLY A 322 20.61 6.83 -10.53
C GLY A 322 19.66 5.90 -9.76
N VAL A 323 20.13 4.70 -9.40
CA VAL A 323 19.37 3.76 -8.55
C VAL A 323 19.15 4.33 -7.15
N ALA A 324 20.18 4.89 -6.52
CA ALA A 324 20.09 5.46 -5.19
C ALA A 324 19.08 6.62 -5.14
N TYR A 325 19.19 7.57 -6.06
CA TYR A 325 18.31 8.74 -6.13
C TYR A 325 16.87 8.36 -6.44
N SER A 326 16.64 7.47 -7.42
CA SER A 326 15.28 7.00 -7.72
C SER A 326 14.66 6.20 -6.56
N THR A 327 15.46 5.42 -5.84
CA THR A 327 15.00 4.71 -4.63
C THR A 327 14.58 5.70 -3.53
N MET A 328 15.37 6.76 -3.30
CA MET A 328 14.99 7.82 -2.35
C MET A 328 13.69 8.52 -2.76
N MET A 329 13.51 8.79 -4.06
CA MET A 329 12.26 9.36 -4.59
C MET A 329 11.08 8.40 -4.41
N LEU A 330 11.28 7.10 -4.61
CA LEU A 330 10.26 6.08 -4.40
C LEU A 330 9.84 5.98 -2.93
N ILE A 331 10.80 5.99 -2.01
CA ILE A 331 10.53 5.99 -0.57
C ILE A 331 9.75 7.26 -0.19
N CYS A 332 10.18 8.43 -0.67
CA CYS A 332 9.48 9.69 -0.45
C CYS A 332 8.05 9.65 -1.01
N LEU A 333 7.87 9.14 -2.24
CA LEU A 333 6.57 8.98 -2.89
C LEU A 333 5.61 8.17 -2.01
N PHE A 334 6.05 7.00 -1.53
CA PHE A 334 5.22 6.17 -0.68
C PHE A 334 4.95 6.81 0.68
N ALA A 335 5.98 7.34 1.34
CA ALA A 335 5.85 7.92 2.68
C ALA A 335 4.89 9.12 2.70
N VAL A 336 4.95 9.99 1.69
CA VAL A 336 4.10 11.17 1.58
C VAL A 336 2.64 10.79 1.30
N ASN A 337 2.41 9.71 0.54
CA ASN A 337 1.07 9.25 0.13
C ASN A 337 0.47 8.16 1.03
N LEU A 338 1.15 7.75 2.10
CA LEU A 338 0.58 6.85 3.10
C LEU A 338 -0.69 7.47 3.71
N ARG A 339 -1.81 6.74 3.74
CA ARG A 339 -3.09 7.26 4.24
C ARG A 339 -3.05 7.50 5.74
N GLU A 340 -3.77 8.53 6.18
CA GLU A 340 -4.05 8.78 7.59
C GLU A 340 -5.30 7.99 7.98
N ASP A 341 -5.15 6.69 8.24
CA ASP A 341 -6.29 5.82 8.57
C ASP A 341 -6.69 5.98 10.04
N HIS A 342 -7.41 7.04 10.42
CA HIS A 342 -8.09 7.15 11.72
C HIS A 342 -9.33 8.06 11.71
#